data_AF-A0A7X3ZZH5-F1
#
_entry.id   AF-A0A7X3ZZH5-F1
#
_cell.length_a   1.000
_cell.length_b   1.000
_cell.length_c   1.000
_cell.angle_alpha   90.00
_cell.angle_beta   90.00
_cell.angle_gamma   90.00
#
_symmetry.space_group_name_H-M   'P 1'
#
loop_
_entity.id
_entity.type
_entity.pdbx_description
1 polymer ?
#
loop_
_entity_poly.entity_id
_entity_poly.type
_entity_poly.pdbx_seq_one_letter_code
_entity_poly.pdbx_strand_id
1 'polypeptide(L)'
;MWLQEINAASARNRLRILPPGRLGGQAVMEIAGRIGFDARRLRQDMDDPEIAACLAETQRLADAFGVTGTPSFAIGDELVLGAVGGAGMNR
;
A
#
# COMPACT_ATOMS: atom_id res chain seq x y z
N MET A 1 18.71 4.38 -2.98
CA MET A 1 18.55 2.98 -3.43
C MET A 1 17.09 2.54 -3.35
N TRP A 2 16.42 2.71 -2.21
CA TRP A 2 14.99 2.36 -1.99
C TRP A 2 13.96 3.02 -2.94
N LEU A 3 14.13 4.29 -3.31
CA LEU A 3 13.18 5.00 -4.21
C LEU A 3 13.19 4.51 -5.67
N GLN A 4 14.31 3.94 -6.14
CA GLN A 4 14.41 3.42 -7.51
C GLN A 4 13.67 2.09 -7.65
N GLU A 5 13.68 1.27 -6.60
CA GLU A 5 12.94 -0.01 -6.56
C GLU A 5 11.42 0.22 -6.45
N ILE A 6 10.99 1.21 -5.65
CA ILE A 6 9.58 1.62 -5.59
C ILE A 6 9.12 2.18 -6.94
N ASN A 7 9.92 3.03 -7.61
CA ASN A 7 9.53 3.56 -8.92
C ASN A 7 9.47 2.47 -9.99
N ALA A 8 10.31 1.44 -9.95
CA ALA A 8 10.21 0.30 -10.86
C ALA A 8 8.98 -0.60 -10.60
N ALA A 9 8.48 -0.62 -9.36
CA ALA A 9 7.23 -1.28 -8.99
C ALA A 9 6.00 -0.44 -9.36
N SER A 10 6.05 0.87 -9.13
CA SER A 10 4.95 1.83 -9.39
C SER A 10 4.78 2.16 -10.88
N ALA A 11 5.86 2.15 -11.67
CA ALA A 11 5.82 2.44 -13.11
C ALA A 11 5.13 1.34 -13.94
N ARG A 12 4.98 0.13 -13.39
CA ARG A 12 4.14 -0.92 -13.97
C ARG A 12 2.72 -0.81 -13.42
N ASN A 13 2.06 0.32 -13.69
CA ASN A 13 0.65 0.51 -13.38
C ASN A 13 -0.25 -0.35 -14.31
N ARG A 14 -0.17 -1.66 -14.13
CA ARG A 14 -1.08 -2.69 -14.66
C ARG A 14 -1.79 -3.43 -13.52
N LEU A 15 -1.90 -2.81 -12.35
CA LEU A 15 -2.53 -3.44 -11.19
C LEU A 15 -4.06 -3.39 -11.27
N ARG A 16 -4.62 -4.14 -12.22
CA ARG A 16 -5.91 -4.82 -12.05
C ARG A 16 -5.63 -6.32 -11.90
N ILE A 17 -4.89 -6.68 -10.86
CA ILE A 17 -4.58 -8.09 -10.52
C ILE A 17 -5.21 -8.48 -9.18
N LEU A 18 -5.76 -7.52 -8.41
CA LEU A 18 -6.51 -7.89 -7.22
C LEU A 18 -7.89 -8.40 -7.64
N PRO A 19 -8.22 -9.69 -7.38
CA PRO A 19 -9.56 -10.19 -7.60
C PRO A 19 -10.55 -9.41 -6.72
N PRO A 20 -11.80 -9.23 -7.17
CA PRO A 20 -12.81 -8.58 -6.36
C PRO A 20 -13.03 -9.37 -5.06
N GLY A 21 -13.24 -8.66 -3.95
CA GLY A 21 -13.51 -9.26 -2.63
C GLY A 21 -12.31 -9.25 -1.68
N ARG A 22 -12.48 -9.89 -0.52
CA ARG A 22 -11.45 -9.94 0.53
C ARG A 22 -10.28 -10.82 0.09
N LEU A 23 -9.07 -10.31 0.19
CA LEU A 23 -7.85 -11.08 -0.07
C LEU A 23 -7.42 -11.84 1.18
N GLY A 24 -7.42 -13.17 1.09
CA GLY A 24 -6.82 -14.04 2.10
C GLY A 24 -5.33 -14.29 1.81
N GLY A 25 -4.58 -14.76 2.81
CA GLY A 25 -3.15 -15.00 2.68
C GLY A 25 -2.78 -15.97 1.55
N GLN A 26 -3.61 -16.98 1.27
CA GLN A 26 -3.38 -17.88 0.12
C GLN A 26 -3.47 -17.14 -1.22
N ALA A 27 -4.53 -16.37 -1.43
CA ALA A 27 -4.74 -15.60 -2.65
C ALA A 27 -3.60 -14.60 -2.90
N VAL A 28 -3.09 -13.95 -1.83
CA VAL A 28 -1.93 -13.05 -1.92
C VAL A 28 -0.70 -13.78 -2.44
N MET A 29 -0.45 -15.01 -1.97
CA MET A 29 0.74 -15.80 -2.34
C MET A 29 0.65 -16.33 -3.77
N GLU A 30 -0.55 -16.72 -4.21
CA GLU A 30 -0.80 -17.09 -5.61
C GLU A 30 -0.57 -15.92 -6.57
N ILE A 31 -1.05 -14.73 -6.20
CA ILE A 31 -0.82 -13.50 -6.97
C ILE A 31 0.67 -13.15 -7.01
N ALA A 32 1.37 -13.26 -5.87
CA ALA A 32 2.81 -13.01 -5.78
C ALA A 32 3.60 -13.90 -6.75
N GLY A 33 3.31 -15.21 -6.78
CA GLY A 33 3.92 -16.14 -7.74
C GLY A 33 3.60 -15.79 -9.19
N ARG A 34 2.34 -15.41 -9.49
CA ARG A 34 1.92 -15.03 -10.85
C ARG A 34 2.62 -13.79 -11.38
N ILE A 35 2.99 -12.85 -10.52
CA ILE A 35 3.70 -11.62 -10.91
C ILE A 35 5.23 -11.72 -10.77
N GLY A 36 5.75 -12.92 -10.46
CA GLY A 36 7.18 -13.24 -10.49
C GLY A 36 7.91 -13.09 -9.14
N PHE A 37 7.20 -12.94 -8.02
CA PHE A 37 7.83 -12.99 -6.68
C PHE A 37 7.98 -14.43 -6.19
N ASP A 38 9.02 -14.67 -5.40
CA ASP A 38 9.15 -15.89 -4.61
C ASP A 38 8.19 -15.84 -3.41
N ALA A 39 7.11 -16.61 -3.48
CA ALA A 39 6.08 -16.66 -2.43
C ALA A 39 6.60 -17.21 -1.09
N ARG A 40 7.62 -18.07 -1.09
CA ARG A 40 8.22 -18.55 0.17
C ARG A 40 9.00 -17.44 0.84
N ARG A 41 9.83 -16.75 0.07
CA ARG A 41 10.60 -15.60 0.57
C ARG A 41 9.67 -14.49 1.04
N LEU A 42 8.66 -14.13 0.25
CA LEU A 42 7.66 -13.12 0.64
C LEU A 42 7.02 -13.45 1.99
N ARG A 43 6.67 -14.71 2.24
CA ARG A 43 6.08 -15.13 3.51
C ARG A 43 7.03 -14.94 4.69
N GLN A 44 8.32 -15.18 4.50
CA GLN A 44 9.33 -14.96 5.52
C GLN A 44 9.56 -13.46 5.75
N ASP A 45 9.66 -12.69 4.67
CA ASP A 45 9.86 -11.24 4.73
C ASP A 45 8.67 -10.54 5.44
N MET A 46 7.44 -11.06 5.31
CA MET A 46 6.25 -10.54 6.01
C MET A 46 6.35 -10.57 7.55
N ASP A 47 7.18 -11.45 8.12
CA ASP A 47 7.37 -11.57 9.57
C ASP A 47 8.47 -10.62 10.09
N ASP A 48 9.06 -9.79 9.22
CA ASP A 48 10.07 -8.81 9.62
C ASP A 48 9.48 -7.77 10.61
N PRO A 49 10.09 -7.57 11.79
CA PRO A 49 9.63 -6.58 12.76
C PRO A 49 9.60 -5.15 12.21
N GLU A 50 10.39 -4.80 11.19
CA GLU A 50 10.36 -3.50 10.53
C GLU A 50 9.03 -3.25 9.82
N ILE A 51 8.41 -4.29 9.24
CA ILE A 51 7.08 -4.18 8.61
C ILE A 51 6.03 -3.86 9.67
N ALA A 52 6.06 -4.55 10.81
CA ALA A 52 5.16 -4.28 11.92
C ALA A 52 5.33 -2.85 12.47
N ALA A 53 6.58 -2.38 12.58
CA ALA A 53 6.89 -1.01 13.01
C ALA A 53 6.36 0.04 12.02
N CYS A 54 6.52 -0.20 10.72
CA CYS A 54 6.02 0.67 9.66
C CYS A 54 4.48 0.78 9.68
N LEU A 55 3.78 -0.34 9.87
CA LEU A 55 2.32 -0.37 10.00
C LEU A 55 1.85 0.37 11.27
N ALA A 56 2.55 0.19 12.38
CA ALA A 56 2.25 0.88 13.64
C ALA A 56 2.44 2.39 13.52
N GLU A 57 3.53 2.85 12.87
CA GLU A 57 3.75 4.28 12.65
C GLU A 57 2.71 4.87 11.69
N THR A 58 2.35 4.14 10.63
CA THR A 58 1.27 4.56 9.72
C THR A 58 -0.04 4.74 10.46
N GLN A 59 -0.40 3.81 11.36
CA GLN A 59 -1.59 3.92 12.19
C GLN A 59 -1.50 5.11 13.16
N ARG A 60 -0.35 5.31 13.80
CA ARG A 60 -0.12 6.44 14.72
C ARG A 60 -0.30 7.78 14.01
N LEU A 61 0.19 7.90 12.78
CA LEU A 61 -0.01 9.08 11.94
C LEU A 61 -1.50 9.25 11.59
N ALA A 62 -2.17 8.17 11.18
CA ALA A 62 -3.61 8.21 10.88
C ALA A 62 -4.41 8.73 12.09
N ASP A 63 -4.13 8.23 13.30
CA ASP A 63 -4.80 8.65 14.53
C ASP A 63 -4.52 10.12 14.85
N ALA A 64 -3.26 10.55 14.73
CA ALA A 64 -2.84 11.93 14.99
C ALA A 64 -3.52 12.95 14.05
N PHE A 65 -3.78 12.55 12.80
CA PHE A 65 -4.45 13.38 11.80
C PHE A 65 -5.98 13.16 11.75
N GLY A 66 -6.54 12.31 12.61
CA GLY A 66 -7.98 12.02 12.62
C GLY A 66 -8.47 11.28 11.37
N VAL A 67 -7.60 10.52 10.72
CA VAL A 67 -7.94 9.68 9.56
C VAL A 67 -8.75 8.48 10.04
N THR A 68 -10.04 8.44 9.67
CA THR A 68 -10.98 7.38 10.07
C THR A 68 -11.21 6.33 8.99
N GLY A 69 -10.63 6.51 7.80
CA GLY A 69 -10.80 5.60 6.69
C GLY A 69 -9.84 5.86 5.52
N THR A 70 -9.76 4.87 4.64
CA THR A 70 -8.95 4.92 3.41
C THR A 70 -9.84 5.02 2.17
N PRO A 71 -9.44 5.73 1.10
CA PRO A 71 -8.18 6.46 0.99
C PRO A 71 -8.22 7.81 1.74
N SER A 72 -7.04 8.28 2.16
CA SER A 72 -6.83 9.62 2.72
C SER A 72 -5.44 10.11 2.27
N PHE A 73 -5.30 11.41 2.04
CA PHE A 73 -4.11 12.02 1.45
C PHE A 73 -3.68 13.25 2.23
N ALA A 74 -2.37 13.46 2.40
CA ALA A 74 -1.79 14.71 2.87
C ALA A 74 -1.13 15.43 1.68
N ILE A 75 -1.51 16.68 1.43
CA ILE A 75 -1.06 17.51 0.29
C ILE A 75 -0.63 18.87 0.84
N GLY A 76 0.68 19.12 0.88
CA GLY A 76 1.21 20.30 1.57
C GLY A 76 0.79 20.29 3.04
N ASP A 77 0.09 21.34 3.46
CA ASP A 77 -0.45 21.49 4.82
C ASP A 77 -1.92 21.03 4.94
N GLU A 78 -2.50 20.49 3.86
CA GLU A 78 -3.90 20.05 3.83
C GLU A 78 -4.04 18.53 3.95
N LEU A 79 -5.07 18.10 4.69
CA LEU A 79 -5.50 16.70 4.76
C LEU A 79 -6.80 16.51 3.99
N VAL A 80 -6.77 15.63 3.00
CA VAL A 80 -7.93 15.24 2.18
C VAL A 80 -8.38 13.84 2.60
N LEU A 81 -9.50 13.76 3.31
CA LEU A 81 -10.11 12.51 3.73
C LEU A 81 -11.05 11.97 2.65
N GLY A 82 -10.95 10.68 2.35
CA GLY A 82 -11.80 10.00 1.37
C GLY A 82 -11.30 10.09 -0.07
N ALA A 83 -11.98 9.36 -0.96
CA ALA A 83 -11.63 9.33 -2.37
C ALA A 83 -11.99 10.65 -3.06
N VAL A 84 -11.01 11.28 -3.72
CA VAL A 84 -11.21 12.45 -4.58
C VAL A 84 -10.80 12.13 -6.02
N GLY A 85 -11.51 12.72 -6.99
CA GLY A 85 -11.13 12.64 -8.40
C GLY A 85 -9.90 13.48 -8.71
N GLY A 86 -9.29 13.30 -9.89
CA GLY A 86 -8.05 14.01 -10.27
C GLY A 86 -8.13 15.53 -10.20
N ALA A 87 -9.29 16.13 -10.52
CA ALA A 87 -9.53 17.56 -10.35
C ALA A 87 -9.43 18.01 -8.88
N GLY A 88 -9.86 17.15 -7.95
CA GLY A 88 -9.76 17.39 -6.52
C GLY A 88 -8.36 17.19 -5.95
N MET A 89 -7.37 16.83 -6.77
CA MET A 89 -5.98 16.61 -6.37
C MET A 89 -5.02 17.67 -6.92
N ASN A 90 -5.49 18.55 -7.81
CA ASN A 90 -4.72 19.65 -8.41
C ASN A 90 -5.19 21.00 -7.86
N ARG A 91 -5.30 21.10 -6.54
CA ARG A 91 -5.71 22.31 -5.82
C ARG A 91 -4.49 23.08 -5.35
#